data_AF-A0A6A6AQ16-F1
#
_entry.id   AF-A0A6A6AQ16-F1
#
_cell.length_a   1.000
_cell.length_b   1.000
_cell.length_c   1.000
_cell.angle_alpha   90.00
_cell.angle_beta   90.00
_cell.angle_gamma   90.00
#
_symmetry.space_group_name_H-M   'P 1'
#
loop_
_entity.id
_entity.type
_entity.pdbx_description
1 polymer ?
#
loop_
_entity_poly.entity_id
_entity_poly.type
_entity_poly.pdbx_seq_one_letter_code
_entity_poly.pdbx_strand_id
1 'polypeptide(L)'
;MASSNDEFGTVSSFLNADLLQAIGEAGSRVPSGPASQLADKELGYKIKRGGDASSPPPSPTSPEGSPPAAPRLTGEPVELLISRLLSLPQANNDHAGMVTIGLPLVMKCLGQHMVYDSTKHRVRLKAHSEVRLRGAELGLPAGYLAWLCADDGARATNILRIRVSELKAGEEILGRTWKGVDG
;
A
#
# COMPACT_ATOMS: atom_id res chain seq x y z
N MET A 1 5.03 62.16 -0.30
CA MET A 1 4.55 60.84 -0.73
C MET A 1 5.60 59.84 -0.29
N ALA A 2 5.35 59.17 0.84
CA ALA A 2 6.33 58.34 1.53
C ALA A 2 6.33 56.92 0.96
N SER A 3 7.54 56.41 0.72
CA SER A 3 7.86 55.08 0.23
C SER A 3 7.49 53.99 1.24
N SER A 4 6.95 52.88 0.74
CA SER A 4 6.90 51.62 1.49
C SER A 4 7.76 50.60 0.77
N ASN A 5 8.92 50.33 1.37
CA ASN A 5 9.71 49.13 1.16
C ASN A 5 8.95 47.94 1.74
N ASP A 6 8.72 46.91 0.95
CA ASP A 6 8.31 45.60 1.48
C ASP A 6 9.51 44.65 1.48
N GLU A 7 9.63 43.98 2.62
CA GLU A 7 10.83 43.41 3.20
C GLU A 7 10.95 41.94 2.79
N PHE A 8 12.02 41.58 2.07
CA PHE A 8 12.35 40.19 1.77
C PHE A 8 12.84 39.49 3.06
N GLY A 9 11.90 38.89 3.78
CA GLY A 9 12.16 37.97 4.89
C GLY A 9 12.87 36.71 4.41
N THR A 10 14.19 36.71 4.57
CA THR A 10 15.06 35.55 4.39
C THR A 10 14.86 34.59 5.56
N VAL A 11 14.17 33.47 5.35
CA VAL A 11 14.13 32.38 6.35
C VAL A 11 15.11 31.29 5.92
N SER A 12 16.33 31.47 6.41
CA SER A 12 17.45 30.57 6.26
C SER A 12 17.27 29.30 7.11
N SER A 13 17.66 28.16 6.52
CA SER A 13 18.42 27.08 7.16
C SER A 13 18.04 26.65 8.59
N PHE A 14 17.17 25.64 8.69
CA PHE A 14 17.16 24.70 9.83
C PHE A 14 17.38 23.26 9.34
N LEU A 15 18.50 23.05 8.65
CA LEU A 15 19.16 21.75 8.66
C LEU A 15 20.25 21.84 9.73
N ASN A 16 19.90 21.36 10.92
CA ASN A 16 20.80 21.26 12.06
C ASN A 16 22.01 20.41 11.65
N ALA A 17 23.23 20.93 11.86
CA ALA A 17 24.47 20.21 11.57
C ALA A 17 24.53 18.83 12.25
N ASP A 18 23.85 18.67 13.40
CA ASP A 18 23.67 17.40 14.11
C ASP A 18 23.01 16.30 13.26
N LEU A 19 22.07 16.63 12.38
CA LEU A 19 21.38 15.63 11.57
C LEU A 19 22.30 15.04 10.49
N LEU A 20 23.19 15.87 9.92
CA LEU A 20 24.18 15.41 8.94
C LEU A 20 25.27 14.56 9.59
N GLN A 21 25.60 14.81 10.86
CA GLN A 21 26.56 13.99 11.60
C GLN A 21 25.98 12.62 11.99
N ALA A 22 24.70 12.55 12.36
CA ALA A 22 24.03 11.27 12.68
C ALA A 22 23.91 10.32 11.46
N ILE A 23 23.79 10.85 10.24
CA ILE A 23 23.74 10.03 9.01
C ILE A 23 25.12 9.42 8.71
N GLY A 24 26.21 10.11 9.07
CA GLY A 24 27.58 9.62 8.89
C GLY A 24 27.91 8.39 9.74
N GLU A 25 27.37 8.30 10.96
CA GLU A 25 27.67 7.19 11.88
C GLU A 25 26.84 5.92 11.62
N ALA A 26 25.69 6.03 10.94
CA ALA A 26 24.83 4.88 10.64
C ALA A 26 25.33 4.02 9.46
N GLY A 27 26.35 4.48 8.72
CA GLY A 27 26.81 3.86 7.47
C GLY A 27 27.86 2.75 7.58
N SER A 28 28.33 2.39 8.78
CA SER A 28 29.49 1.48 8.90
C SER A 28 29.24 0.30 9.85
N ARG A 29 28.32 -0.59 9.47
CA ARG A 29 28.33 -1.99 9.94
C ARG A 29 27.99 -2.93 8.80
N VAL A 30 29.02 -3.34 8.06
CA VAL A 30 28.97 -4.56 7.25
C VAL A 30 29.06 -5.72 8.24
N PRO A 31 28.03 -6.58 8.38
CA PRO A 31 28.20 -7.83 9.12
C PRO A 31 29.07 -8.76 8.27
N SER A 32 30.37 -8.77 8.56
CA SER A 32 31.31 -9.80 8.13
C SER A 32 30.99 -11.11 8.85
N GLY A 33 29.93 -11.80 8.41
CA GLY A 33 29.63 -13.16 8.84
C GLY A 33 30.46 -14.15 8.03
N PRO A 34 31.16 -15.11 8.67
CA PRO A 34 31.96 -16.09 7.96
C PRO A 34 31.07 -17.05 7.17
N ALA A 35 31.30 -17.09 5.86
CA ALA A 35 30.95 -18.21 5.02
C ALA A 35 31.73 -19.45 5.48
N SER A 36 31.04 -20.44 6.06
CA SER A 36 31.33 -21.88 5.99
C SER A 36 30.66 -22.56 7.18
N GLN A 37 29.64 -23.39 6.90
CA GLN A 37 29.70 -24.81 7.27
C GLN A 37 28.50 -25.53 6.65
N LEU A 38 28.75 -26.07 5.46
CA LEU A 38 28.20 -27.34 5.02
C LEU A 38 28.48 -28.36 6.14
N ALA A 39 27.43 -28.88 6.76
CA ALA A 39 27.50 -30.10 7.55
C ALA A 39 26.14 -30.80 7.48
N ASP A 40 26.03 -31.65 6.47
CA ASP A 40 25.51 -33.01 6.56
C ASP A 40 24.92 -33.38 7.94
N LYS A 41 23.59 -33.42 7.99
CA LYS A 41 22.84 -34.24 8.94
C LYS A 41 21.69 -34.92 8.19
N GLU A 42 22.06 -35.85 7.32
CA GLU A 42 21.26 -37.06 7.16
C GLU A 42 21.14 -37.73 8.53
N LEU A 43 19.91 -37.90 9.04
CA LEU A 43 19.58 -38.93 10.02
C LEU A 43 18.07 -39.16 10.05
N GLY A 44 17.63 -40.04 9.15
CA GLY A 44 16.77 -41.18 9.48
C GLY A 44 15.39 -40.91 10.07
N TYR A 45 14.43 -40.53 9.24
CA TYR A 45 13.01 -40.74 9.57
C TYR A 45 12.67 -42.22 9.43
N LYS A 46 12.72 -42.92 10.57
CA LYS A 46 12.30 -44.31 10.74
C LYS A 46 10.78 -44.41 10.55
N ILE A 47 10.36 -44.86 9.37
CA ILE A 47 8.98 -45.21 9.06
C ILE A 47 8.59 -46.44 9.90
N LYS A 48 7.84 -46.25 10.98
CA LYS A 48 7.13 -47.35 11.66
C LYS A 48 5.86 -47.68 10.87
N ARG A 49 5.95 -48.70 10.02
CA ARG A 49 4.79 -49.47 9.54
C ARG A 49 4.42 -50.51 10.61
N GLY A 50 3.24 -50.33 11.19
CA GLY A 50 2.43 -51.34 11.87
C GLY A 50 1.00 -50.80 11.77
N GLY A 51 0.03 -51.49 11.19
CA GLY A 51 -0.19 -52.93 11.21
C GLY A 51 -1.33 -53.18 12.20
N ASP A 52 -2.53 -53.36 11.64
CA ASP A 52 -3.75 -53.90 12.23
C ASP A 52 -4.40 -53.18 13.42
N ALA A 53 -5.61 -52.65 13.19
CA ALA A 53 -6.85 -53.24 13.70
C ALA A 53 -8.00 -52.23 13.62
N SER A 54 -9.05 -52.64 12.91
CA SER A 54 -10.47 -52.35 13.11
C SER A 54 -10.86 -51.26 14.10
N SER A 55 -11.40 -50.15 13.59
CA SER A 55 -12.71 -49.59 13.97
C SER A 55 -13.00 -48.36 13.12
N PRO A 56 -14.17 -48.24 12.46
CA PRO A 56 -14.59 -46.95 11.91
C PRO A 56 -14.82 -45.99 13.08
N PRO A 57 -14.24 -44.78 13.09
CA PRO A 57 -14.61 -43.79 14.09
C PRO A 57 -16.11 -43.48 13.90
N PRO A 58 -16.89 -43.33 14.99
CA PRO A 58 -18.26 -42.85 14.87
C PRO A 58 -18.22 -41.48 14.22
N SER A 59 -18.92 -41.32 13.10
CA SER A 59 -19.15 -40.02 12.47
C SER A 59 -19.67 -39.07 13.55
N PRO A 60 -18.95 -37.99 13.90
CA PRO A 60 -19.55 -36.94 14.68
C PRO A 60 -20.62 -36.34 13.78
N THR A 61 -21.88 -36.65 14.07
CA THR A 61 -23.03 -35.88 13.63
C THR A 61 -22.86 -34.50 14.25
N SER A 62 -22.07 -33.65 13.60
CA SER A 62 -22.05 -32.22 13.90
C SER A 62 -23.48 -31.74 13.71
N PRO A 63 -24.13 -31.16 14.73
CA PRO A 63 -25.32 -30.39 14.47
C PRO A 63 -24.94 -29.35 13.42
N GLU A 64 -25.78 -29.26 12.40
CA GLU A 64 -25.79 -28.24 11.37
C GLU A 64 -26.00 -26.88 12.05
N GLY A 65 -24.98 -26.43 12.78
CA GLY A 65 -24.83 -25.08 13.25
C GLY A 65 -24.49 -24.29 12.01
N SER A 66 -25.54 -23.75 11.38
CA SER A 66 -25.42 -22.64 10.44
C SER A 66 -24.25 -21.78 10.87
N PRO A 67 -23.17 -21.69 10.07
CA PRO A 67 -22.03 -20.87 10.45
C PRO A 67 -22.59 -19.49 10.80
N PRO A 68 -22.22 -18.91 11.96
CA PRO A 68 -22.67 -17.57 12.32
C PRO A 68 -22.38 -16.72 11.10
N ALA A 69 -23.44 -16.16 10.48
CA ALA A 69 -23.33 -15.40 9.26
C ALA A 69 -22.18 -14.43 9.47
N ALA A 70 -21.05 -14.69 8.78
CA ALA A 70 -19.85 -13.89 8.94
C ALA A 70 -20.33 -12.44 8.79
N PRO A 71 -19.99 -11.54 9.74
CA PRO A 71 -20.43 -10.16 9.65
C PRO A 71 -20.11 -9.72 8.24
N ARG A 72 -21.15 -9.46 7.44
CA ARG A 72 -20.98 -9.00 6.08
C ARG A 72 -20.14 -7.76 6.25
N LEU A 73 -18.85 -7.85 5.92
CA LEU A 73 -17.95 -6.73 5.97
C LEU A 73 -18.59 -5.75 5.01
N THR A 74 -19.35 -4.81 5.56
CA THR A 74 -19.83 -3.62 4.87
C THR A 74 -18.55 -2.86 4.60
N GLY A 75 -17.85 -3.30 3.55
CA GLY A 75 -16.65 -2.66 3.06
C GLY A 75 -17.00 -1.20 2.87
N GLU A 76 -16.07 -0.36 3.29
CA GLU A 76 -16.21 1.08 3.06
C GLU A 76 -16.56 1.33 1.59
N PRO A 77 -17.54 2.20 1.29
CA PRO A 77 -17.93 2.48 -0.09
C PRO A 77 -16.70 2.91 -0.89
N VAL A 78 -16.58 2.39 -2.11
CA VAL A 78 -15.40 2.60 -2.97
C VAL A 78 -15.17 4.10 -3.22
N GLU A 79 -16.24 4.89 -3.28
CA GLU A 79 -16.21 6.33 -3.43
C GLU A 79 -15.44 7.01 -2.29
N LEU A 80 -15.61 6.53 -1.05
CA LEU A 80 -14.91 7.06 0.12
C LEU A 80 -13.44 6.64 0.13
N LEU A 81 -13.14 5.43 -0.35
CA LEU A 81 -11.76 4.98 -0.56
C LEU A 81 -11.06 5.85 -1.63
N ILE A 82 -11.71 6.11 -2.77
CA ILE A 82 -11.17 6.99 -3.82
C ILE A 82 -10.99 8.42 -3.30
N SER A 83 -11.97 8.95 -2.57
CA SER A 83 -11.84 10.26 -1.92
C SER A 83 -10.60 10.32 -1.05
N ARG A 84 -10.38 9.33 -0.18
CA ARG A 84 -9.17 9.28 0.68
C ARG A 84 -7.89 9.19 -0.14
N LEU A 85 -7.86 8.42 -1.22
CA LEU A 85 -6.68 8.30 -2.09
C LEU A 85 -6.31 9.62 -2.77
N LEU A 86 -7.30 10.40 -3.17
CA LEU A 86 -7.12 11.71 -3.81
C LEU A 86 -6.74 12.78 -2.80
N SER A 87 -7.30 12.72 -1.60
CA SER A 87 -7.04 13.66 -0.50
C SER A 87 -5.89 13.24 0.43
N LEU A 88 -5.08 12.23 0.05
CA LEU A 88 -3.90 11.84 0.83
C LEU A 88 -2.98 13.06 1.05
N PRO A 89 -2.35 13.17 2.23
CA PRO A 89 -1.48 14.28 2.54
C PRO A 89 -0.40 14.41 1.47
N GLN A 90 -0.40 15.56 0.80
CA GLN A 90 0.55 15.95 -0.23
C GLN A 90 1.88 16.35 0.43
N ALA A 91 2.43 15.42 1.21
CA ALA A 91 3.46 15.68 2.22
C ALA A 91 4.73 16.33 1.64
N ASN A 92 5.02 16.07 0.36
CA ASN A 92 6.04 16.78 -0.41
C ASN A 92 5.41 17.25 -1.71
N ASN A 93 4.89 18.48 -1.71
CA ASN A 93 4.61 19.21 -2.94
C ASN A 93 5.89 19.92 -3.36
N ASP A 94 6.55 19.42 -4.40
CA ASP A 94 7.70 20.11 -4.97
C ASP A 94 7.20 21.44 -5.59
N HIS A 95 8.03 22.48 -5.63
CA HIS A 95 7.68 23.77 -6.29
C HIS A 95 7.26 23.61 -7.77
N ALA A 96 7.49 22.43 -8.36
CA ALA A 96 7.03 22.03 -9.69
C ALA A 96 5.56 21.51 -9.75
N GLY A 97 4.81 21.54 -8.65
CA GLY A 97 3.42 21.06 -8.60
C GLY A 97 3.29 19.53 -8.68
N MET A 98 4.29 18.82 -8.19
CA MET A 98 4.34 17.36 -8.14
C MET A 98 4.21 16.89 -6.69
N VAL A 99 3.43 15.84 -6.47
CA VAL A 99 3.25 15.18 -5.17
C VAL A 99 3.86 13.80 -5.22
N THR A 100 4.52 13.44 -4.13
CA THR A 100 5.07 12.10 -3.92
C THR A 100 4.17 11.29 -2.99
N ILE A 101 3.66 10.16 -3.47
CA ILE A 101 2.78 9.25 -2.73
C ILE A 101 3.50 7.94 -2.47
N GLY A 102 3.59 7.54 -1.20
CA GLY A 102 4.17 6.27 -0.79
C GLY A 102 3.14 5.15 -0.69
N LEU A 103 3.50 3.95 -1.15
CA LEU A 103 2.67 2.76 -1.03
C LEU A 103 2.25 2.43 0.42
N PRO A 104 3.10 2.61 1.46
CA PRO A 104 2.68 2.35 2.84
C PRO A 104 1.49 3.21 3.29
N LEU A 105 1.39 4.45 2.81
CA LEU A 105 0.26 5.34 3.10
C LEU A 105 -1.01 4.83 2.42
N VAL A 106 -0.91 4.42 1.15
CA VAL A 106 -2.03 3.84 0.41
C VAL A 106 -2.51 2.53 1.04
N MET A 107 -1.60 1.69 1.52
CA MET A 107 -1.96 0.43 2.20
C MET A 107 -2.83 0.67 3.43
N LYS A 108 -2.63 1.77 4.16
CA LYS A 108 -3.48 2.16 5.29
C LYS A 108 -4.91 2.50 4.85
N CYS A 109 -5.09 3.03 3.65
CA CYS A 109 -6.41 3.37 3.10
C CYS A 109 -7.11 2.15 2.48
N LEU A 110 -6.37 1.37 1.71
CA LEU A 110 -6.95 0.32 0.86
C LEU A 110 -7.00 -1.05 1.52
N GLY A 111 -6.20 -1.32 2.55
CA GLY A 111 -6.24 -2.54 3.37
C GLY A 111 -6.61 -3.81 2.59
N GLN A 112 -7.87 -4.23 2.73
CA GLN A 112 -8.45 -5.44 2.11
C GLN A 112 -8.43 -5.49 0.57
N HIS A 113 -8.27 -4.35 -0.12
CA HIS A 113 -8.21 -4.25 -1.59
C HIS A 113 -6.83 -4.59 -2.15
N MET A 114 -5.83 -4.77 -1.29
CA MET A 114 -4.44 -4.97 -1.67
C MET A 114 -4.00 -6.43 -1.44
N VAL A 115 -3.01 -6.87 -2.20
CA VAL A 115 -2.39 -8.20 -2.10
C VAL A 115 -0.89 -8.10 -2.38
N TYR A 116 -0.07 -8.86 -1.66
CA TYR A 116 1.36 -8.94 -1.95
C TYR A 116 1.61 -9.76 -3.22
N ASP A 117 2.31 -9.19 -4.19
CA ASP A 117 2.80 -9.88 -5.37
C ASP A 117 4.26 -10.30 -5.14
N SER A 118 4.50 -11.60 -5.02
CA SER A 118 5.83 -12.16 -4.82
C SER A 118 6.74 -11.99 -6.03
N THR A 119 6.18 -11.93 -7.24
CA THR A 119 6.96 -11.76 -8.48
C THR A 119 7.51 -10.34 -8.59
N LYS A 120 6.71 -9.36 -8.17
CA LYS A 120 7.08 -7.94 -8.18
C LYS A 120 7.67 -7.45 -6.86
N HIS A 121 7.72 -8.33 -5.85
CA HIS A 121 8.11 -8.02 -4.48
C HIS A 121 7.44 -6.76 -3.90
N ARG A 122 6.16 -6.54 -4.24
CA ARG A 122 5.42 -5.32 -3.90
C ARG A 122 3.95 -5.61 -3.67
N VAL A 123 3.32 -4.81 -2.81
CA VAL A 123 1.87 -4.85 -2.62
C VAL A 123 1.16 -4.14 -3.78
N ARG A 124 0.18 -4.81 -4.38
CA ARG A 124 -0.61 -4.30 -5.51
C ARG A 124 -2.11 -4.44 -5.27
N LEU A 125 -2.89 -3.79 -6.11
CA LEU A 125 -4.34 -3.88 -6.11
C LEU A 125 -4.81 -5.26 -6.59
N LYS A 126 -5.78 -5.86 -5.88
CA LYS A 126 -6.42 -7.11 -6.29
C LYS A 126 -7.12 -6.94 -7.64
N ALA A 127 -7.11 -7.99 -8.46
CA ALA A 127 -7.73 -7.97 -9.79
C ALA A 127 -9.24 -7.69 -9.77
N HIS A 128 -9.94 -8.19 -8.73
CA HIS A 128 -11.38 -8.00 -8.52
C HIS A 128 -11.70 -6.88 -7.53
N SER A 129 -10.75 -5.98 -7.25
CA SER A 129 -11.00 -4.85 -6.35
C SER A 129 -11.95 -3.86 -7.01
N GLU A 130 -12.99 -3.42 -6.31
CA GLU A 130 -13.87 -2.32 -6.78
C GLU A 130 -13.08 -1.05 -7.11
N VAL A 131 -12.02 -0.75 -6.36
CA VAL A 131 -11.10 0.36 -6.66
C VAL A 131 -10.43 0.19 -8.02
N ARG A 132 -10.16 -1.07 -8.44
CA ARG A 132 -9.58 -1.37 -9.75
C ARG A 132 -10.59 -1.19 -10.87
N LEU A 133 -11.81 -1.67 -10.64
CA LEU A 133 -12.88 -1.69 -11.64
C LEU A 133 -13.47 -0.29 -11.86
N ARG A 134 -13.75 0.43 -10.77
CA ARG A 134 -14.46 1.72 -10.80
C ARG A 134 -13.56 2.93 -10.57
N GLY A 135 -12.29 2.72 -10.17
CA GLY A 135 -11.41 3.82 -9.78
C GLY A 135 -11.27 4.90 -10.84
N ALA A 136 -11.08 4.51 -12.10
CA ALA A 136 -10.98 5.46 -13.22
C ALA A 136 -12.27 6.25 -13.45
N GLU A 137 -13.43 5.58 -13.37
CA GLU A 137 -14.75 6.22 -13.49
C GLU A 137 -15.02 7.22 -12.36
N LEU A 138 -14.48 6.92 -11.18
CA LEU A 138 -14.55 7.76 -9.98
C LEU A 138 -13.47 8.85 -9.94
N GLY A 139 -12.70 9.04 -11.02
CA GLY A 139 -11.74 10.13 -11.14
C GLY A 139 -10.31 9.80 -10.70
N LEU A 140 -9.99 8.56 -10.35
CA LEU A 140 -8.61 8.18 -10.04
C LEU A 140 -7.74 8.28 -11.31
N PRO A 141 -6.63 9.04 -11.31
CA PRO A 141 -5.79 9.21 -12.49
C PRO A 141 -5.27 7.86 -13.03
N ALA A 142 -5.26 7.69 -14.35
CA ALA A 142 -4.86 6.43 -14.99
C ALA A 142 -3.46 5.97 -14.57
N GLY A 143 -2.49 6.89 -14.48
CA GLY A 143 -1.14 6.59 -14.02
C GLY A 143 -1.08 6.14 -12.55
N TYR A 144 -1.95 6.68 -11.71
CA TYR A 144 -2.09 6.24 -10.32
C TYR A 144 -2.65 4.81 -10.28
N LEU A 145 -3.72 4.54 -11.03
CA LEU A 145 -4.31 3.21 -11.07
C LEU A 145 -3.35 2.15 -11.63
N ALA A 146 -2.63 2.47 -12.72
CA ALA A 146 -1.60 1.60 -13.29
C ALA A 146 -0.50 1.29 -12.27
N TRP A 147 -0.03 2.32 -11.55
CA TRP A 147 0.94 2.16 -10.47
C TRP A 147 0.42 1.26 -9.34
N LEU A 148 -0.86 1.36 -8.95
CA LEU A 148 -1.46 0.48 -7.93
C LEU A 148 -1.60 -0.97 -8.40
N CYS A 149 -1.96 -1.18 -9.66
CA CYS A 149 -2.05 -2.51 -10.24
C CYS A 149 -0.68 -3.16 -10.44
N ALA A 150 0.38 -2.34 -10.53
CA ALA A 150 1.74 -2.75 -10.84
C ALA A 150 1.87 -3.46 -12.19
N ASP A 151 0.90 -3.34 -13.10
CA ASP A 151 0.79 -4.16 -14.31
C ASP A 151 1.95 -3.94 -15.29
N ASP A 152 2.50 -2.73 -15.34
CA ASP A 152 3.63 -2.36 -16.18
C ASP A 152 4.92 -2.91 -15.56
N GLY A 153 5.44 -4.00 -16.13
CA GLY A 153 6.63 -4.73 -15.64
C GLY A 153 7.93 -3.92 -15.50
N ALA A 154 7.92 -2.63 -15.84
CA ALA A 154 9.03 -1.70 -15.65
C ALA A 154 9.01 -1.14 -14.21
N ARG A 155 9.70 -1.83 -13.31
CA ARG A 155 10.02 -1.38 -11.93
C ARG A 155 8.80 -0.87 -11.16
N ALA A 156 8.09 -1.81 -10.53
CA ALA A 156 7.03 -1.50 -9.58
C ALA A 156 7.63 -0.78 -8.35
N THR A 157 7.77 0.54 -8.41
CA THR A 157 8.30 1.37 -7.32
C THR A 157 7.28 1.47 -6.19
N ASN A 158 7.75 1.60 -4.95
CA ASN A 158 6.88 1.87 -3.80
C ASN A 158 6.48 3.35 -3.67
N ILE A 159 6.82 4.16 -4.68
CA ILE A 159 6.61 5.60 -4.70
C ILE A 159 6.03 5.98 -6.06
N LEU A 160 4.96 6.77 -6.04
CA LEU A 160 4.38 7.43 -7.20
C LEU A 160 4.68 8.93 -7.14
N ARG A 161 5.09 9.52 -8.26
CA ARG A 161 5.10 10.97 -8.44
C ARG A 161 3.98 11.34 -9.40
N ILE A 162 3.09 12.22 -8.98
CA ILE A 162 1.90 12.62 -9.74
C ILE A 162 1.69 14.13 -9.65
N ARG A 163 1.10 14.74 -10.68
CA ARG A 163 0.81 16.18 -10.65
C ARG A 163 -0.33 16.48 -9.69
N VAL A 164 -0.22 17.57 -8.92
CA VAL A 164 -1.31 18.06 -8.06
C VAL A 164 -2.58 18.30 -8.88
N SER A 165 -2.44 18.84 -10.09
CA SER A 165 -3.57 19.11 -10.98
C SER A 165 -4.33 17.85 -11.40
N GLU A 166 -3.65 16.71 -11.53
CA GLU A 166 -4.30 15.42 -11.84
C GLU A 166 -5.12 14.91 -10.66
N LEU A 167 -4.61 15.05 -9.43
CA LEU A 167 -5.37 14.71 -8.23
C LEU A 167 -6.60 15.59 -8.08
N LYS A 168 -6.46 16.91 -8.27
CA LYS A 168 -7.59 17.86 -8.21
C LYS A 168 -8.65 17.57 -9.27
N ALA A 169 -8.24 17.29 -10.51
CA ALA A 169 -9.16 16.91 -11.57
C ALA A 169 -9.96 15.64 -11.19
N GLY A 170 -9.30 14.69 -10.51
CA GLY A 170 -9.95 13.52 -9.95
C GLY A 170 -10.99 13.84 -8.88
N GLU A 171 -10.66 14.74 -7.95
CA GLU A 171 -11.60 15.19 -6.90
C GLU A 171 -12.83 15.88 -7.50
N GLU A 172 -12.65 16.68 -8.57
CA GLU A 172 -13.76 17.32 -9.28
C GLU A 172 -14.66 16.33 -10.03
N ILE A 173 -14.10 15.23 -10.55
CA ILE A 173 -14.90 14.14 -11.15
C ILE A 173 -15.70 13.45 -10.06
N LEU A 174 -15.05 13.04 -8.96
CA LEU A 174 -15.69 12.35 -7.84
C LEU A 174 -16.84 13.18 -7.25
N GLY A 175 -16.63 14.49 -7.06
CA GLY A 175 -17.64 15.41 -6.54
C GLY A 175 -18.85 15.58 -7.46
N ARG A 176 -18.67 15.48 -8.79
CA ARG A 176 -19.79 15.48 -9.74
C ARG A 176 -20.58 14.18 -9.71
N THR A 177 -19.89 13.05 -9.64
CA THR A 177 -20.51 11.73 -9.56
C THR A 177 -21.40 11.61 -8.33
N TRP A 178 -20.98 12.16 -7.19
CA TRP A 178 -21.76 12.09 -5.95
C TRP A 178 -23.03 12.96 -5.98
N LYS A 179 -22.94 14.19 -6.51
CA LYS A 179 -24.10 15.09 -6.62
C LYS A 179 -25.22 14.56 -7.53
N GLY A 180 -24.91 13.63 -8.42
CA GLY A 180 -25.91 13.01 -9.31
C GLY A 180 -26.71 11.87 -8.68
N VAL A 181 -26.40 11.46 -7.44
CA VAL A 181 -27.06 10.31 -6.77
C VAL A 181 -28.21 10.75 -5.86
N ASP A 182 -28.24 12.03 -5.44
CA ASP A 182 -29.25 12.58 -4.52
C ASP A 182 -30.42 13.32 -5.22
N GLY A 183 -30.54 13.24 -6.55
CA GLY A 183 -31.60 13.89 -7.34
C GLY A 183 -32.44 12.90 -8.11
#